data_AF-A0A8H5PWU1-F1
#
_entry.id   AF-A0A8H5PWU1-F1
#
_cell.length_a   1.000
_cell.length_b   1.000
_cell.length_c   1.000
_cell.angle_alpha   90.00
_cell.angle_beta   90.00
_cell.angle_gamma   90.00
#
_symmetry.space_group_name_H-M   'P 1'
#
loop_
_entity.id
_entity.type
_entity.pdbx_description
1 polymer ?
#
loop_
_entity_poly.entity_id
_entity_poly.type
_entity_poly.pdbx_seq_one_letter_code
_entity_poly.pdbx_strand_id
1 'polypeptide(L)'
;MVLLLKALGFHDVVNFDFVDPPHPEPIFRVFEDLLDMARGSVDEDGSITTKCKMAAKLPIHPAWYNAFAEALSFGCSDEMITIAAAESTQQSMFLRPRPFRYTANLAHQRFSCPVSDQIGLMNAFHAYIRAKNQFQTLMGKAAADKAVDEWCAHAFLNRGVLEEVHRLRQQLKESFHNLFAQEPAVSDFQSSEYDTNIRKALARSFFCRSAIRDSGGTDWYKTVHENWPAGLDPDSSLVGCRHEWVIYGGFSYNAYQYLSSLTAVDPKWLIDLDYFQDANLAKRGDGRLKQPQVFHSLAKAREVQKGNTPA
;
A
#
# COMPACT_ATOMS: atom_id res chain seq x y z
N MET A 1 2.72 5.45 17.44
CA MET A 1 3.11 5.84 18.81
C MET A 1 4.51 6.46 18.85
N VAL A 2 5.58 5.73 18.50
CA VAL A 2 6.97 6.25 18.52
C VAL A 2 7.14 7.57 17.76
N LEU A 3 6.66 7.64 16.51
CA LEU A 3 6.71 8.87 15.72
C LEU A 3 5.97 10.05 16.39
N LEU A 4 4.84 9.78 17.04
CA LEU A 4 4.05 10.80 17.71
C LEU A 4 4.79 11.35 18.94
N LEU A 5 5.41 10.48 19.75
CA LEU A 5 6.22 10.89 20.90
C LEU A 5 7.40 11.76 20.47
N LYS A 6 8.09 11.35 19.41
CA LYS A 6 9.16 12.18 18.80
C LYS A 6 8.62 13.51 18.26
N ALA A 7 7.43 13.52 17.64
CA ALA A 7 6.79 14.74 17.15
C ALA A 7 6.39 15.72 18.25
N LEU A 8 6.09 15.20 19.44
CA LEU A 8 5.81 15.98 20.66
C LEU A 8 7.09 16.49 21.36
N GLY A 9 8.28 16.10 20.90
CA GLY A 9 9.56 16.54 21.46
C GLY A 9 10.21 15.58 22.46
N PHE A 10 9.68 14.36 22.63
CA PHE A 10 10.33 13.35 23.45
C PHE A 10 11.45 12.66 22.67
N HIS A 11 12.70 12.96 23.02
CA HIS A 11 13.87 12.42 22.33
C HIS A 11 14.18 10.98 22.74
N ASP A 12 14.01 10.64 24.01
CA ASP A 12 14.24 9.30 24.56
C ASP A 12 12.91 8.55 24.70
N VAL A 13 12.56 7.81 23.64
CA VAL A 13 11.35 6.99 23.62
C VAL A 13 11.55 5.68 24.41
N VAL A 14 12.80 5.24 24.61
CA VAL A 14 13.10 3.99 25.31
C VAL A 14 12.85 4.16 26.80
N ASN A 15 13.27 5.29 27.37
CA ASN A 15 13.06 5.61 28.79
C ASN A 15 11.83 6.50 29.03
N PHE A 16 10.88 6.51 28.08
CA PHE A 16 9.63 7.23 28.29
C PHE A 16 8.79 6.55 29.39
N ASP A 17 8.13 7.34 30.22
CA ASP A 17 7.34 6.88 31.37
C ASP A 17 6.00 6.26 30.92
N PHE A 18 6.07 5.07 30.35
CA PHE A 18 4.91 4.28 29.97
C PHE A 18 4.27 3.66 31.21
N VAL A 19 2.92 3.60 31.22
CA VAL A 19 2.18 2.84 32.23
C VAL A 19 2.60 1.37 32.24
N ASP A 20 2.78 0.78 31.06
CA ASP A 20 3.42 -0.52 30.84
C ASP A 20 4.43 -0.38 29.67
N PRO A 21 5.75 -0.38 29.93
CA PRO A 21 6.75 -0.18 28.89
C PRO A 21 6.81 -1.37 27.92
N PRO A 22 6.77 -1.14 26.60
CA PRO A 22 6.96 -2.22 25.64
C PRO A 22 8.40 -2.72 25.65
N HIS A 23 8.63 -3.95 25.19
CA HIS A 23 9.99 -4.47 25.00
C HIS A 23 10.76 -3.53 24.04
N PRO A 24 12.06 -3.28 24.27
CA PRO A 24 12.84 -2.33 23.49
C PRO A 24 12.97 -2.73 22.00
N GLU A 25 13.01 -4.02 21.69
CA GLU A 25 13.18 -4.52 20.32
C GLU A 25 12.09 -4.03 19.34
N PRO A 26 10.78 -4.12 19.65
CA PRO A 26 9.74 -3.47 18.86
C PRO A 26 9.93 -1.96 18.65
N ILE A 27 10.45 -1.24 19.65
CA ILE A 27 10.70 0.20 19.53
C ILE A 27 11.80 0.43 18.47
N PHE A 28 12.90 -0.32 18.53
CA PHE A 28 13.99 -0.23 17.56
C PHE A 28 13.54 -0.59 16.14
N ARG A 29 12.76 -1.66 15.97
CA ARG A 29 12.24 -2.04 14.65
C ARG A 29 11.34 -0.94 14.06
N VAL A 30 10.53 -0.28 14.89
CA VAL A 30 9.73 0.87 14.43
C VAL A 30 10.62 2.05 14.03
N PHE A 31 11.76 2.26 14.69
CA PHE A 31 12.72 3.27 14.25
C PHE A 31 13.35 2.92 12.89
N GLU A 32 13.76 1.67 12.69
CA GLU A 32 14.27 1.19 11.40
C GLU A 32 13.22 1.33 10.29
N ASP A 33 11.97 0.90 10.55
CA ASP A 33 10.87 1.07 9.60
C ASP A 33 10.62 2.56 9.30
N LEU A 34 10.66 3.44 10.30
CA LEU A 34 10.49 4.88 10.09
C LEU A 34 11.66 5.52 9.32
N LEU A 35 12.89 5.04 9.52
CA LEU A 35 14.08 5.45 8.78
C LEU A 35 13.98 5.05 7.31
N ASP A 36 13.64 3.79 7.06
CA ASP A 36 13.49 3.23 5.71
C ASP A 36 12.33 3.89 4.97
N MET A 37 11.19 4.06 5.63
CA MET A 37 9.98 4.55 4.96
C MET A 37 10.08 6.02 4.57
N ALA A 38 10.77 6.88 5.32
CA ALA A 38 10.69 8.34 5.13
C ALA A 38 11.94 9.01 4.52
N ARG A 39 12.76 8.27 3.76
CA ARG A 39 13.86 8.80 2.92
C ARG A 39 14.73 9.81 3.70
N GLY A 40 15.45 9.35 4.70
CA GLY A 40 16.34 10.20 5.51
C GLY A 40 15.60 10.97 6.60
N SER A 41 14.67 10.29 7.27
CA SER A 41 13.68 10.84 8.19
C SER A 41 14.20 11.28 9.55
N VAL A 42 15.44 10.91 9.86
CA VAL A 42 16.13 11.23 11.11
C VAL A 42 17.47 11.83 10.73
N ASP A 43 17.72 13.04 11.22
CA ASP A 43 19.03 13.69 11.08
C ASP A 43 20.09 12.87 11.86
N GLU A 44 21.37 13.04 11.57
CA GLU A 44 22.47 12.31 12.23
C GLU A 44 22.41 12.39 13.78
N ASP A 45 21.73 13.42 14.32
CA ASP A 45 21.50 13.67 15.74
C ASP A 45 20.27 12.95 16.36
N GLY A 46 19.57 12.09 15.61
CA GLY A 46 18.39 11.37 16.15
C GLY A 46 17.10 12.20 16.23
N SER A 47 17.10 13.39 15.61
CA SER A 47 15.96 14.32 15.52
C SER A 47 15.10 14.04 14.29
N ILE A 48 13.78 14.18 14.44
CA ILE A 48 12.85 13.93 13.34
C ILE A 48 12.84 15.07 12.31
N THR A 49 12.89 14.70 11.04
CA THR A 49 12.76 15.64 9.92
C THR A 49 11.39 16.31 9.85
N THR A 50 11.31 17.41 9.09
CA THR A 50 10.05 18.09 8.78
C THR A 50 9.02 17.16 8.14
N LYS A 51 9.46 16.23 7.26
CA LYS A 51 8.58 15.21 6.66
C LYS A 51 7.95 14.30 7.71
N CYS A 52 8.75 13.83 8.69
CA CYS A 52 8.24 13.05 9.81
C CYS A 52 7.22 13.81 10.66
N LYS A 53 7.47 15.10 10.93
CA LYS A 53 6.52 15.98 11.65
C LYS A 53 5.20 16.14 10.88
N MET A 54 5.28 16.26 9.56
CA MET A 54 4.10 16.31 8.70
C MET A 54 3.35 14.97 8.66
N ALA A 55 4.06 13.86 8.50
CA ALA A 55 3.49 12.52 8.49
C ALA A 55 2.79 12.16 9.82
N ALA A 56 3.31 12.65 10.95
CA ALA A 56 2.71 12.46 12.27
C ALA A 56 1.33 13.13 12.44
N LYS A 57 0.97 14.08 11.58
CA LYS A 57 -0.34 14.76 11.60
C LYS A 57 -1.44 13.96 10.89
N LEU A 58 -1.09 12.90 10.16
CA LEU A 58 -2.08 12.08 9.47
C LEU A 58 -2.91 11.26 10.46
N PRO A 59 -4.24 11.09 10.22
CA PRO A 59 -5.09 10.23 11.04
C PRO A 59 -4.92 8.73 10.75
N ILE A 60 -3.93 8.36 9.91
CA ILE A 60 -3.64 6.99 9.47
C ILE A 60 -2.15 6.68 9.64
N HIS A 61 -1.74 5.47 9.25
CA HIS A 61 -0.33 5.08 9.36
C HIS A 61 0.60 6.07 8.61
N PRO A 62 1.66 6.60 9.26
CA PRO A 62 2.53 7.64 8.67
C PRO A 62 3.18 7.28 7.33
N ALA A 63 3.32 5.98 7.05
CA ALA A 63 3.74 5.43 5.76
C ALA A 63 3.05 6.08 4.54
N TRP A 64 1.76 6.39 4.68
CA TRP A 64 0.96 6.95 3.59
C TRP A 64 1.35 8.38 3.23
N TYR A 65 2.13 9.08 4.07
CA TYR A 65 2.62 10.42 3.74
C TYR A 65 3.45 10.42 2.45
N ASN A 66 4.37 9.46 2.29
CA ASN A 66 5.18 9.37 1.07
C ASN A 66 4.35 8.93 -0.13
N ALA A 67 3.35 8.06 0.08
CA ALA A 67 2.39 7.70 -0.95
C ALA A 67 1.65 8.91 -1.49
N PHE A 68 1.23 9.84 -0.62
CA PHE A 68 0.61 11.10 -1.02
C PHE A 68 1.59 12.02 -1.77
N ALA A 69 2.83 12.13 -1.31
CA ALA A 69 3.84 12.96 -1.95
C ALA A 69 4.25 12.43 -3.35
N GLU A 70 4.45 11.13 -3.51
CA GLU A 70 4.73 10.51 -4.82
C GLU A 70 3.48 10.58 -5.72
N ALA A 71 2.28 10.36 -5.19
CA ALA A 71 1.04 10.46 -5.96
C ALA A 71 0.79 11.87 -6.50
N LEU A 72 1.22 12.92 -5.78
CA LEU A 72 1.21 14.30 -6.29
C LEU A 72 2.07 14.42 -7.56
N SER A 73 3.24 13.79 -7.57
CA SER A 73 4.18 13.83 -8.71
C SER A 73 3.67 13.05 -9.93
N PHE A 74 2.88 11.99 -9.71
CA PHE A 74 2.27 11.19 -10.78
C PHE A 74 0.82 11.60 -11.12
N GLY A 75 0.27 12.62 -10.44
CA GLY A 75 -1.08 13.13 -10.68
C GLY A 75 -2.22 12.20 -10.25
N CYS A 76 -1.99 11.26 -9.32
CA CYS A 76 -2.95 10.24 -8.87
C CYS A 76 -3.27 10.32 -7.37
N SER A 77 -3.23 11.53 -6.80
CA SER A 77 -3.41 11.74 -5.36
C SER A 77 -4.84 11.46 -4.88
N ASP A 78 -5.87 11.71 -5.70
CA ASP A 78 -7.26 11.43 -5.29
C ASP A 78 -7.52 9.93 -5.12
N GLU A 79 -6.98 9.13 -6.04
CA GLU A 79 -6.96 7.67 -6.04
C GLU A 79 -6.16 7.13 -4.85
N MET A 80 -4.98 7.71 -4.61
CA MET A 80 -4.14 7.32 -3.48
C MET A 80 -4.83 7.54 -2.14
N ILE A 81 -5.58 8.64 -1.98
CA ILE A 81 -6.36 8.89 -0.76
C ILE A 81 -7.45 7.83 -0.58
N THR A 82 -8.11 7.40 -1.67
CA THR A 82 -9.10 6.31 -1.61
C THR A 82 -8.46 5.00 -1.15
N ILE A 83 -7.32 4.63 -1.75
CA ILE A 83 -6.59 3.40 -1.40
C ILE A 83 -6.14 3.46 0.07
N ALA A 84 -5.56 4.58 0.50
CA ALA A 84 -5.13 4.78 1.88
C ALA A 84 -6.28 4.65 2.88
N ALA A 85 -7.45 5.22 2.57
CA ALA A 85 -8.64 5.10 3.41
C ALA A 85 -9.11 3.63 3.49
N ALA A 86 -9.15 2.92 2.36
CA ALA A 86 -9.57 1.53 2.31
C ALA A 86 -8.66 0.61 3.13
N GLU A 87 -7.34 0.72 2.95
CA GLU A 87 -6.33 -0.08 3.63
C GLU A 87 -6.18 0.25 5.13
N SER A 88 -6.65 1.43 5.55
CA SER A 88 -6.58 1.84 6.96
C SER A 88 -7.73 1.28 7.81
N THR A 89 -8.76 0.68 7.18
CA THR A 89 -9.85 0.03 7.91
C THR A 89 -9.43 -1.36 8.42
N GLN A 90 -9.88 -1.74 9.61
CA GLN A 90 -9.48 -3.01 10.24
C GLN A 90 -10.17 -4.23 9.61
N GLN A 91 -11.37 -4.06 9.09
CA GLN A 91 -12.17 -5.12 8.49
C GLN A 91 -12.11 -5.02 6.97
N SER A 92 -12.09 -6.17 6.29
CA SER A 92 -12.18 -6.17 4.83
C SER A 92 -13.56 -5.69 4.36
N MET A 93 -13.56 -4.84 3.32
CA MET A 93 -14.80 -4.50 2.61
C MET A 93 -15.39 -5.68 1.84
N PHE A 94 -14.59 -6.70 1.53
CA PHE A 94 -15.03 -7.89 0.81
C PHE A 94 -15.48 -8.97 1.79
N LEU A 95 -16.75 -9.36 1.70
CA LEU A 95 -17.31 -10.44 2.51
C LEU A 95 -17.15 -11.77 1.79
N ARG A 96 -16.63 -12.78 2.50
CA ARG A 96 -16.50 -14.16 1.98
C ARG A 96 -17.07 -15.17 2.97
N PRO A 97 -18.41 -15.23 3.14
CA PRO A 97 -19.04 -16.24 3.99
C PRO A 97 -18.66 -17.65 3.51
N ARG A 98 -18.26 -18.55 4.43
CA ARG A 98 -17.84 -19.93 4.10
C ARG A 98 -18.77 -20.66 3.11
N PRO A 99 -20.12 -20.69 3.29
CA PRO A 99 -21.00 -21.41 2.36
C PRO A 99 -21.09 -20.76 0.98
N PHE A 100 -20.76 -19.47 0.85
CA PHE A 100 -20.91 -18.68 -0.37
C PHE A 100 -19.57 -18.17 -0.90
N ARG A 101 -18.44 -18.79 -0.51
CA ARG A 101 -17.11 -18.30 -0.89
C ARG A 101 -16.90 -18.24 -2.40
N TYR A 102 -17.36 -19.27 -3.13
CA TYR A 102 -17.26 -19.31 -4.58
C TYR A 102 -18.06 -18.19 -5.27
N THR A 103 -19.33 -18.00 -4.86
CA THR A 103 -20.20 -16.96 -5.41
C THR A 103 -19.71 -15.56 -5.04
N ALA A 104 -19.19 -15.38 -3.83
CA ALA A 104 -18.54 -14.14 -3.40
C ALA A 104 -17.33 -13.80 -4.28
N ASN A 105 -16.43 -14.77 -4.49
CA ASN A 105 -15.25 -14.56 -5.34
C ASN A 105 -15.66 -14.21 -6.78
N LEU A 106 -16.67 -14.88 -7.34
CA LEU A 106 -17.20 -14.53 -8.66
C LEU A 106 -17.78 -13.12 -8.69
N ALA A 107 -18.50 -12.70 -7.65
CA ALA A 107 -19.01 -11.34 -7.55
C ALA A 107 -17.87 -10.30 -7.46
N HIS A 108 -16.79 -10.61 -6.74
CA HIS A 108 -15.65 -9.73 -6.56
C HIS A 108 -14.78 -9.56 -7.83
N GLN A 109 -14.82 -10.51 -8.77
CA GLN A 109 -14.09 -10.40 -10.05
C GLN A 109 -14.43 -9.12 -10.83
N ARG A 110 -15.65 -8.58 -10.67
CA ARG A 110 -16.04 -7.32 -11.33
C ARG A 110 -15.22 -6.10 -10.88
N PHE A 111 -14.59 -6.18 -9.71
CA PHE A 111 -13.76 -5.13 -9.15
C PHE A 111 -12.27 -5.44 -9.26
N SER A 112 -11.91 -6.72 -9.44
CA SER A 112 -10.52 -7.19 -9.44
C SER A 112 -9.68 -6.52 -10.52
N CYS A 113 -8.42 -6.26 -10.20
CA CYS A 113 -7.43 -5.79 -11.15
C CYS A 113 -6.22 -6.74 -11.10
N PRO A 114 -5.90 -7.47 -12.18
CA PRO A 114 -4.87 -8.52 -12.18
C PRO A 114 -3.44 -8.02 -11.92
N VAL A 115 -3.27 -6.70 -11.81
CA VAL A 115 -1.99 -6.06 -11.47
C VAL A 115 -1.97 -5.43 -10.08
N SER A 116 -3.11 -5.28 -9.39
CA SER A 116 -3.16 -4.61 -8.08
C SER A 116 -4.47 -4.89 -7.31
N ASP A 117 -4.34 -5.47 -6.12
CA ASP A 117 -5.45 -5.62 -5.17
C ASP A 117 -5.90 -4.25 -4.63
N GLN A 118 -4.97 -3.32 -4.42
CA GLN A 118 -5.26 -1.94 -4.00
C GLN A 118 -6.16 -1.21 -5.01
N ILE A 119 -5.89 -1.36 -6.31
CA ILE A 119 -6.77 -0.83 -7.37
C ILE A 119 -8.12 -1.54 -7.32
N GLY A 120 -8.14 -2.85 -7.04
CA GLY A 120 -9.38 -3.60 -6.85
C GLY A 120 -10.25 -3.08 -5.70
N LEU A 121 -9.64 -2.74 -4.57
CA LEU A 121 -10.31 -2.10 -3.42
C LEU A 121 -10.88 -0.73 -3.81
N MET A 122 -10.10 0.09 -4.50
CA MET A 122 -10.54 1.39 -5.01
C MET A 122 -11.74 1.24 -5.96
N ASN A 123 -11.70 0.27 -6.89
CA ASN A 123 -12.78 0.00 -7.84
C ASN A 123 -14.09 -0.37 -7.13
N ALA A 124 -14.01 -1.23 -6.11
CA ALA A 124 -15.17 -1.61 -5.30
C ALA A 124 -15.77 -0.40 -4.58
N PHE A 125 -14.94 0.45 -3.98
CA PHE A 125 -15.39 1.67 -3.32
C PHE A 125 -16.02 2.67 -4.30
N HIS A 126 -15.40 2.91 -5.46
CA HIS A 126 -15.96 3.78 -6.50
C HIS A 126 -17.30 3.28 -7.03
N ALA A 127 -17.44 1.96 -7.24
CA ALA A 127 -18.69 1.35 -7.65
C ALA A 127 -19.79 1.53 -6.60
N TYR A 128 -19.45 1.38 -5.32
CA TYR A 128 -20.36 1.62 -4.21
C TYR A 128 -20.86 3.07 -4.17
N ILE A 129 -19.96 4.05 -4.25
CA ILE A 129 -20.33 5.47 -4.26
C ILE A 129 -21.21 5.81 -5.45
N ARG A 130 -20.90 5.27 -6.64
CA ARG A 130 -21.73 5.44 -7.84
C ARG A 130 -23.14 4.88 -7.64
N ALA A 131 -23.26 3.66 -7.12
CA ALA A 131 -24.56 3.04 -6.85
C ALA A 131 -25.36 3.84 -5.82
N LYS A 132 -24.72 4.25 -4.72
CA LYS A 132 -25.33 5.08 -3.67
C LYS A 132 -25.89 6.39 -4.23
N ASN A 133 -25.09 7.14 -4.99
CA ASN A 133 -25.51 8.41 -5.58
C ASN A 133 -26.65 8.22 -6.59
N GLN A 134 -26.59 7.15 -7.41
CA GLN A 134 -27.63 6.84 -8.38
C GLN A 134 -28.96 6.53 -7.69
N PHE A 135 -28.98 5.68 -6.67
CA PHE A 135 -30.23 5.35 -5.96
C PHE A 135 -30.81 6.55 -5.21
N GLN A 136 -29.96 7.38 -4.60
CA GLN A 136 -30.39 8.62 -3.95
C GLN A 136 -31.00 9.63 -4.92
N THR A 137 -30.56 9.65 -6.17
CA THR A 137 -31.10 10.53 -7.21
C THR A 137 -32.45 10.02 -7.74
N LEU A 138 -32.60 8.70 -7.87
CA LEU A 138 -33.78 8.08 -8.48
C LEU A 138 -34.93 7.84 -7.50
N MET A 139 -34.66 7.74 -6.20
CA MET A 139 -35.61 7.28 -5.20
C MET A 139 -35.56 8.13 -3.92
N GLY A 140 -36.63 8.08 -3.11
CA GLY A 140 -36.62 8.69 -1.78
C GLY A 140 -35.60 8.03 -0.84
N LYS A 141 -35.07 8.80 0.12
CA LYS A 141 -33.96 8.40 1.02
C LYS A 141 -34.08 6.98 1.59
N ALA A 142 -35.24 6.63 2.17
CA ALA A 142 -35.44 5.31 2.77
C ALA A 142 -35.43 4.16 1.75
N ALA A 143 -35.98 4.38 0.55
CA ALA A 143 -35.97 3.40 -0.52
C ALA A 143 -34.55 3.25 -1.11
N ALA A 144 -33.83 4.36 -1.27
CA ALA A 144 -32.43 4.36 -1.70
C ALA A 144 -31.53 3.59 -0.74
N ASP A 145 -31.68 3.79 0.57
CA ASP A 145 -30.90 3.08 1.58
C ASP A 145 -31.09 1.57 1.50
N LYS A 146 -32.34 1.10 1.32
CA LYS A 146 -32.64 -0.32 1.13
C LYS A 146 -32.04 -0.88 -0.16
N ALA A 147 -32.13 -0.13 -1.27
CA ALA A 147 -31.54 -0.54 -2.54
C ALA A 147 -30.00 -0.64 -2.46
N VAL A 148 -29.35 0.25 -1.71
CA VAL A 148 -27.91 0.18 -1.43
C VAL A 148 -27.57 -1.07 -0.62
N ASP A 149 -28.36 -1.42 0.40
CA ASP A 149 -28.15 -2.65 1.18
C ASP A 149 -28.24 -3.91 0.31
N GLU A 150 -29.27 -3.98 -0.54
CA GLU A 150 -29.44 -5.07 -1.49
C GLU A 150 -28.27 -5.15 -2.49
N TRP A 151 -27.80 -4.01 -3.00
CA TRP A 151 -26.65 -3.95 -3.89
C TRP A 151 -25.36 -4.45 -3.21
N CYS A 152 -25.09 -4.00 -1.97
CA CYS A 152 -23.95 -4.47 -1.19
C CYS A 152 -24.03 -5.98 -0.90
N ALA A 153 -25.23 -6.49 -0.57
CA ALA A 153 -25.45 -7.92 -0.35
C ALA A 153 -25.16 -8.74 -1.61
N HIS A 154 -25.66 -8.32 -2.78
CA HIS A 154 -25.40 -8.99 -4.06
C HIS A 154 -23.92 -8.90 -4.49
N ALA A 155 -23.23 -7.82 -4.16
CA ALA A 155 -21.81 -7.64 -4.45
C ALA A 155 -20.89 -8.30 -3.41
N PHE A 156 -21.45 -8.87 -2.34
CA PHE A 156 -20.70 -9.39 -1.19
C PHE A 156 -19.75 -8.33 -0.59
N LEU A 157 -20.27 -7.13 -0.36
CA LEU A 157 -19.55 -6.00 0.22
C LEU A 157 -20.12 -5.62 1.59
N ASN A 158 -19.22 -5.22 2.50
CA ASN A 158 -19.60 -4.74 3.82
C ASN A 158 -19.91 -3.24 3.78
N ARG A 159 -21.21 -2.88 3.83
CA ARG A 159 -21.66 -1.47 3.83
C ARG A 159 -21.06 -0.67 4.99
N GLY A 160 -20.94 -1.26 6.18
CA GLY A 160 -20.42 -0.56 7.36
C GLY A 160 -18.97 -0.11 7.13
N VAL A 161 -18.13 -1.00 6.61
CA VAL A 161 -16.75 -0.69 6.23
C VAL A 161 -16.70 0.33 5.10
N LEU A 162 -17.55 0.21 4.07
CA LEU A 162 -17.58 1.18 2.97
C LEU A 162 -17.94 2.60 3.44
N GLU A 163 -18.86 2.75 4.39
CA GLU A 163 -19.19 4.04 5.00
C GLU A 163 -18.05 4.56 5.90
N GLU A 164 -17.33 3.67 6.59
CA GLU A 164 -16.10 4.02 7.31
C GLU A 164 -15.01 4.54 6.37
N VAL A 165 -14.74 3.83 5.28
CA VAL A 165 -13.82 4.27 4.22
C VAL A 165 -14.24 5.61 3.67
N HIS A 166 -15.54 5.82 3.42
CA HIS A 166 -16.04 7.10 2.93
C HIS A 166 -15.77 8.25 3.91
N ARG A 167 -16.03 8.06 5.21
CA ARG A 167 -15.74 9.08 6.24
C ARG A 167 -14.25 9.36 6.36
N LEU A 168 -13.43 8.32 6.43
CA LEU A 168 -11.98 8.46 6.55
C LEU A 168 -11.38 9.14 5.32
N ARG A 169 -11.89 8.84 4.12
CA ARG A 169 -11.49 9.51 2.88
C ARG A 169 -11.74 11.02 2.94
N GLN A 170 -12.87 11.49 3.47
CA GLN A 170 -13.11 12.93 3.60
C GLN A 170 -12.10 13.60 4.54
N GLN A 171 -11.83 12.97 5.70
CA GLN A 171 -10.82 13.46 6.65
C GLN A 171 -9.42 13.49 6.03
N LEU A 172 -9.10 12.50 5.20
CA LEU A 172 -7.81 12.45 4.50
C LEU A 172 -7.70 13.49 3.39
N LYS A 173 -8.79 13.85 2.70
CA LYS A 173 -8.78 14.97 1.74
C LYS A 173 -8.46 16.28 2.43
N GLU A 174 -9.09 16.56 3.56
CA GLU A 174 -8.81 17.74 4.38
C GLU A 174 -7.35 17.73 4.88
N SER A 175 -6.89 16.58 5.38
CA SER A 175 -5.51 16.41 5.84
C SER A 175 -4.51 16.62 4.70
N PHE A 176 -4.79 16.10 3.50
CA PHE A 176 -3.96 16.25 2.32
C PHE A 176 -3.84 17.72 1.92
N HIS A 177 -4.97 18.44 1.82
CA HIS A 177 -4.98 19.87 1.54
C HIS A 177 -4.12 20.65 2.55
N ASN A 178 -4.27 20.36 3.85
CA ASN A 178 -3.51 21.01 4.91
C ASN A 178 -2.00 20.72 4.86
N LEU A 179 -1.60 19.54 4.37
CA LEU A 179 -0.18 19.13 4.31
C LEU A 179 0.53 19.65 3.06
N PHE A 180 -0.14 19.66 1.91
CA PHE A 180 0.47 19.96 0.61
C PHE A 180 0.03 21.30 0.01
N ALA A 181 -0.94 21.98 0.62
CA ALA A 181 -1.54 23.22 0.11
C ALA A 181 -2.06 23.09 -1.33
N GLN A 182 -2.52 21.89 -1.69
CA GLN A 182 -3.00 21.53 -3.03
C GLN A 182 -4.23 20.65 -2.91
N GLU A 183 -5.15 20.80 -3.86
CA GLU A 183 -6.27 19.86 -4.01
C GLU A 183 -5.77 18.53 -4.59
N PRO A 184 -6.38 17.40 -4.20
CA PRO A 184 -6.06 16.12 -4.81
C PRO A 184 -6.29 16.14 -6.32
N ALA A 185 -5.23 15.93 -7.09
CA ALA A 185 -5.28 15.68 -8.52
C ALA A 185 -6.07 14.39 -8.79
N VAL A 186 -6.99 14.48 -9.74
CA VAL A 186 -7.73 13.35 -10.31
C VAL A 186 -7.07 12.99 -11.63
N SER A 187 -6.64 11.75 -11.77
CA SER A 187 -6.02 11.30 -13.01
C SER A 187 -7.07 11.02 -14.08
N ASP A 188 -6.72 11.22 -15.36
CA ASP A 188 -7.61 10.89 -16.46
C ASP A 188 -7.79 9.38 -16.56
N PHE A 189 -9.00 8.91 -16.24
CA PHE A 189 -9.37 7.50 -16.30
C PHE A 189 -9.21 6.88 -17.70
N GLN A 190 -9.23 7.69 -18.76
CA GLN A 190 -9.04 7.21 -20.13
C GLN A 190 -7.56 7.07 -20.52
N SER A 191 -6.65 7.59 -19.70
CA SER A 191 -5.22 7.47 -19.93
C SER A 191 -4.76 6.01 -19.79
N SER A 192 -3.98 5.54 -20.75
CA SER A 192 -3.28 4.26 -20.66
C SER A 192 -2.32 4.18 -19.47
N GLU A 193 -1.93 5.33 -18.92
CA GLU A 193 -1.01 5.42 -17.79
C GLU A 193 -1.72 5.43 -16.43
N TYR A 194 -3.06 5.47 -16.37
CA TYR A 194 -3.82 5.60 -15.13
C TYR A 194 -3.40 4.57 -14.05
N ASP A 195 -3.53 3.28 -14.36
CA ASP A 195 -3.12 2.19 -13.45
C ASP A 195 -1.61 2.22 -13.18
N THR A 196 -0.82 2.58 -14.19
CA THR A 196 0.65 2.60 -14.11
C THR A 196 1.12 3.68 -13.14
N ASN A 197 0.51 4.85 -13.14
CA ASN A 197 0.86 5.98 -12.28
C ASN A 197 0.51 5.70 -10.82
N ILE A 198 -0.65 5.09 -10.56
CA ILE A 198 -1.02 4.60 -9.22
C ILE A 198 0.00 3.57 -8.72
N ARG A 199 0.35 2.58 -9.55
CA ARG A 199 1.31 1.53 -9.20
C ARG A 199 2.72 2.07 -8.99
N LYS A 200 3.18 3.04 -9.79
CA LYS A 200 4.46 3.74 -9.59
C LYS A 200 4.49 4.46 -8.24
N ALA A 201 3.43 5.20 -7.92
CA ALA A 201 3.34 5.91 -6.64
C ALA A 201 3.37 4.95 -5.44
N LEU A 202 2.63 3.83 -5.51
CA LEU A 202 2.68 2.79 -4.49
C LEU A 202 4.08 2.14 -4.41
N ALA A 203 4.66 1.76 -5.54
CA ALA A 203 5.97 1.11 -5.61
C ALA A 203 7.07 1.95 -4.97
N ARG A 204 7.10 3.26 -5.27
CA ARG A 204 8.09 4.20 -4.75
C ARG A 204 7.88 4.57 -3.28
N SER A 205 6.69 4.31 -2.75
CA SER A 205 6.34 4.65 -1.37
C SER A 205 6.46 3.47 -0.42
N PHE A 206 6.19 2.26 -0.91
CA PHE A 206 6.25 1.01 -0.15
C PHE A 206 7.39 0.10 -0.64
N PHE A 207 8.48 0.69 -1.14
CA PHE A 207 9.60 -0.05 -1.72
C PHE A 207 10.28 -1.02 -0.75
N CYS A 208 10.32 -0.68 0.54
CA CYS A 208 10.84 -1.56 1.61
C CYS A 208 9.98 -2.83 1.80
N ARG A 209 8.72 -2.80 1.35
CA ARG A 209 7.79 -3.94 1.33
C ARG A 209 7.71 -4.54 -0.07
N SER A 210 8.88 -4.79 -0.66
CA SER A 210 8.99 -5.46 -1.96
C SER A 210 9.31 -6.95 -1.79
N ALA A 211 8.81 -7.76 -2.71
CA ALA A 211 9.07 -9.18 -2.78
C ALA A 211 9.27 -9.63 -4.24
N ILE A 212 10.16 -10.58 -4.44
CA ILE A 212 10.48 -11.16 -5.75
C ILE A 212 10.00 -12.61 -5.80
N ARG A 213 9.48 -13.02 -6.95
CA ARG A 213 8.96 -14.38 -7.16
C ARG A 213 10.07 -15.41 -6.97
N ASP A 214 9.79 -16.44 -6.18
CA ASP A 214 10.70 -17.56 -5.99
C ASP A 214 10.59 -18.53 -7.17
N SER A 215 11.72 -19.07 -7.64
CA SER A 215 11.74 -19.98 -8.79
C SER A 215 11.20 -21.38 -8.47
N GLY A 216 11.07 -21.71 -7.19
CA GLY A 216 10.74 -23.06 -6.71
C GLY A 216 9.25 -23.37 -6.54
N GLY A 217 8.35 -22.38 -6.56
CA GLY A 217 6.93 -22.60 -6.26
C GLY A 217 5.96 -21.65 -6.97
N THR A 218 4.77 -22.15 -7.31
CA THR A 218 3.68 -21.33 -7.87
C THR A 218 3.20 -20.33 -6.82
N ASP A 219 3.24 -19.04 -7.15
CA ASP A 219 2.80 -17.92 -6.30
C ASP A 219 3.51 -17.83 -4.92
N TRP A 220 4.75 -18.34 -4.85
CA TRP A 220 5.65 -18.13 -3.72
C TRP A 220 6.67 -17.03 -4.03
N TYR A 221 6.92 -16.18 -3.04
CA TYR A 221 7.79 -15.01 -3.13
C TYR A 221 8.75 -14.97 -1.93
N LYS A 222 9.84 -14.20 -2.08
CA LYS A 222 10.76 -13.86 -1.01
C LYS A 222 10.81 -12.35 -0.86
N THR A 223 10.70 -11.85 0.36
CA THR A 223 10.85 -10.42 0.63
C THR A 223 12.27 -9.96 0.32
N VAL A 224 12.42 -8.79 -0.29
CA VAL A 224 13.74 -8.30 -0.71
C VAL A 224 14.61 -7.94 0.50
N HIS A 225 14.02 -7.32 1.53
CA HIS A 225 14.72 -6.89 2.73
C HIS A 225 15.17 -8.07 3.61
N GLU A 226 14.21 -8.90 4.04
CA GLU A 226 14.43 -9.92 5.08
C GLU A 226 14.69 -11.31 4.51
N ASN A 227 14.50 -11.52 3.20
CA ASN A 227 14.58 -12.82 2.54
C ASN A 227 13.61 -13.85 3.16
N TRP A 228 12.44 -13.39 3.63
CA TRP A 228 11.41 -14.23 4.20
C TRP A 228 10.53 -14.82 3.11
N PRO A 229 10.33 -16.16 3.08
CA PRO A 229 9.43 -16.80 2.13
C PRO A 229 7.97 -16.57 2.54
N ALA A 230 7.14 -16.17 1.58
CA ALA A 230 5.70 -16.03 1.78
C ALA A 230 4.94 -16.35 0.48
N GLY A 231 3.75 -16.94 0.60
CA GLY A 231 2.84 -17.12 -0.53
C GLY A 231 2.07 -15.84 -0.84
N LEU A 232 1.40 -15.75 -1.99
CA LEU A 232 0.39 -14.71 -2.20
C LEU A 232 -0.91 -15.09 -1.46
N ASP A 233 -1.58 -14.11 -0.84
CA ASP A 233 -2.88 -14.35 -0.21
C ASP A 233 -3.84 -15.02 -1.22
N PRO A 234 -4.48 -16.15 -0.88
CA PRO A 234 -5.35 -16.88 -1.81
C PRO A 234 -6.54 -16.07 -2.33
N ASP A 235 -6.92 -15.00 -1.63
CA ASP A 235 -8.01 -14.11 -2.04
C ASP A 235 -7.54 -12.93 -2.93
N SER A 236 -6.23 -12.84 -3.21
CA SER A 236 -5.64 -11.86 -4.11
C SER A 236 -6.01 -12.13 -5.57
N SER A 237 -6.17 -11.05 -6.32
CA SER A 237 -6.38 -11.08 -7.77
C SER A 237 -5.09 -11.35 -8.56
N LEU A 238 -3.92 -11.32 -7.90
CA LEU A 238 -2.62 -11.58 -8.53
C LEU A 238 -2.23 -13.06 -8.55
N VAL A 239 -2.99 -13.92 -7.87
CA VAL A 239 -2.78 -15.38 -7.88
C VAL A 239 -2.82 -15.90 -9.32
N GLY A 240 -1.81 -16.67 -9.72
CA GLY A 240 -1.66 -17.22 -11.07
C GLY A 240 -1.20 -16.23 -12.14
N CYS A 241 -1.10 -14.92 -11.85
CA CYS A 241 -0.65 -13.91 -12.82
C CYS A 241 0.87 -13.92 -13.02
N ARG A 242 1.63 -14.52 -12.08
CA ARG A 242 3.08 -14.77 -12.19
C ARG A 242 3.91 -13.49 -12.42
N HIS A 243 3.55 -12.38 -11.78
CA HIS A 243 4.39 -11.17 -11.78
C HIS A 243 5.78 -11.45 -11.17
N GLU A 244 6.82 -10.80 -11.67
CA GLU A 244 8.18 -11.01 -11.16
C GLU A 244 8.38 -10.31 -9.81
N TRP A 245 7.92 -9.07 -9.73
CA TRP A 245 8.02 -8.20 -8.56
C TRP A 245 6.64 -7.77 -8.08
N VAL A 246 6.47 -7.80 -6.77
CA VAL A 246 5.29 -7.27 -6.10
C VAL A 246 5.70 -6.42 -4.92
N ILE A 247 4.89 -5.42 -4.59
CA ILE A 247 4.86 -4.81 -3.27
C ILE A 247 3.65 -5.34 -2.50
N TYR A 248 3.75 -5.34 -1.18
CA TYR A 248 2.70 -5.82 -0.29
C TYR A 248 2.36 -4.81 0.81
N GLY A 249 1.10 -4.80 1.24
CA GLY A 249 0.65 -3.95 2.36
C GLY A 249 1.02 -4.54 3.71
N GLY A 250 0.94 -5.87 3.85
CA GLY A 250 1.29 -6.57 5.09
C GLY A 250 1.37 -8.08 4.93
N PHE A 251 1.38 -8.77 6.06
CA PHE A 251 1.32 -10.23 6.11
C PHE A 251 -0.03 -10.68 6.67
N SER A 252 -0.59 -11.73 6.08
CA SER A 252 -1.67 -12.52 6.68
C SER A 252 -1.13 -13.89 7.07
N TYR A 253 -1.65 -14.47 8.15
CA TYR A 253 -1.24 -15.79 8.64
C TYR A 253 -2.45 -16.72 8.66
N ASN A 254 -2.39 -17.79 7.87
CA ASN A 254 -3.42 -18.82 7.83
C ASN A 254 -2.76 -20.18 7.51
N ALA A 255 -2.25 -20.87 8.55
CA ALA A 255 -1.37 -22.04 8.46
C ALA A 255 0.01 -21.79 7.83
N TYR A 256 0.09 -20.89 6.86
CA TYR A 256 1.32 -20.36 6.27
C TYR A 256 1.28 -18.83 6.28
N GLN A 257 2.45 -18.22 6.05
CA GLN A 257 2.60 -16.79 5.89
C GLN A 257 2.29 -16.38 4.45
N TYR A 258 1.40 -15.41 4.30
CA TYR A 258 0.96 -14.88 3.02
C TYR A 258 1.19 -13.37 2.96
N LEU A 259 1.51 -12.87 1.77
CA LEU A 259 1.56 -11.45 1.46
C LEU A 259 0.15 -10.97 1.11
N SER A 260 -0.30 -9.90 1.76
CA SER A 260 -1.61 -9.29 1.53
C SER A 260 -1.50 -7.88 0.92
N SER A 261 -2.59 -7.43 0.29
CA SER A 261 -2.68 -6.13 -0.41
C SER A 261 -1.56 -5.97 -1.45
N LEU A 262 -1.64 -6.77 -2.52
CA LEU A 262 -0.54 -6.96 -3.46
C LEU A 262 -0.65 -6.04 -4.67
N THR A 263 0.46 -5.43 -5.07
CA THR A 263 0.56 -4.69 -6.34
C THR A 263 1.78 -5.14 -7.11
N ALA A 264 1.60 -5.49 -8.39
CA ALA A 264 2.69 -5.82 -9.29
C ALA A 264 3.51 -4.56 -9.62
N VAL A 265 4.83 -4.70 -9.70
CA VAL A 265 5.76 -3.58 -9.91
C VAL A 265 6.71 -3.88 -11.04
N ASP A 266 7.06 -2.86 -11.84
CA ASP A 266 8.18 -2.94 -12.78
C ASP A 266 9.45 -2.47 -12.06
N PRO A 267 10.55 -3.27 -12.05
CA PRO A 267 11.81 -2.87 -11.42
C PRO A 267 12.35 -1.52 -11.91
N LYS A 268 12.02 -1.09 -13.14
CA LYS A 268 12.43 0.23 -13.67
C LYS A 268 11.96 1.41 -12.83
N TRP A 269 10.91 1.25 -12.02
CA TRP A 269 10.39 2.32 -11.16
C TRP A 269 11.16 2.47 -9.85
N LEU A 270 12.05 1.50 -9.56
CA LEU A 270 12.75 1.34 -8.29
C LEU A 270 14.27 1.54 -8.40
N ILE A 271 14.85 1.38 -9.59
CA ILE A 271 16.31 1.41 -9.82
C ILE A 271 16.99 2.75 -9.48
N ASP A 272 16.25 3.85 -9.40
CA ASP A 272 16.74 5.17 -9.01
C ASP A 272 16.75 5.39 -7.49
N LEU A 273 16.13 4.51 -6.71
CA LEU A 273 16.12 4.60 -5.26
C LEU A 273 17.43 4.08 -4.67
N ASP A 274 17.95 4.79 -3.66
CA ASP A 274 19.20 4.42 -2.98
C ASP A 274 19.14 3.00 -2.37
N TYR A 275 17.96 2.61 -1.90
CA TYR A 275 17.68 1.29 -1.35
C TYR A 275 18.04 0.13 -2.30
N PHE A 276 17.90 0.34 -3.61
CA PHE A 276 18.18 -0.70 -4.62
C PHE A 276 19.53 -0.52 -5.30
N GLN A 277 20.44 0.29 -4.74
CA GLN A 277 21.83 0.35 -5.20
C GLN A 277 22.61 -0.87 -4.73
N ASP A 278 23.58 -1.30 -5.53
CA ASP A 278 24.29 -2.59 -5.33
C ASP A 278 25.08 -2.63 -4.00
N ALA A 279 25.44 -1.46 -3.48
CA ALA A 279 26.06 -1.31 -2.17
C ALA A 279 25.13 -1.73 -1.02
N ASN A 280 23.83 -1.45 -1.16
CA ASN A 280 22.80 -1.61 -0.13
C ASN A 280 22.04 -2.94 -0.23
N LEU A 281 22.23 -3.71 -1.30
CA LEU A 281 21.64 -5.04 -1.43
C LEU A 281 22.17 -6.00 -0.35
N ALA A 282 21.27 -6.78 0.24
CA ALA A 282 21.59 -7.67 1.34
C ALA A 282 22.65 -8.73 0.96
N LYS A 283 23.75 -8.76 1.73
CA LYS A 283 24.86 -9.70 1.57
C LYS A 283 24.90 -10.72 2.72
N ARG A 284 25.41 -11.91 2.43
CA ARG A 284 25.75 -12.96 3.41
C ARG A 284 27.06 -12.58 4.10
N GLY A 285 27.40 -13.28 5.18
CA GLY A 285 28.66 -13.06 5.91
C GLY A 285 29.93 -13.30 5.07
N ASP A 286 29.82 -14.02 3.95
CA ASP A 286 30.88 -14.26 2.97
C ASP A 286 30.98 -13.16 1.89
N GLY A 287 30.17 -12.10 1.99
CA GLY A 287 30.11 -10.99 1.03
C GLY A 287 29.27 -11.26 -0.22
N ARG A 288 28.76 -12.49 -0.43
CA ARG A 288 27.89 -12.81 -1.57
C ARG A 288 26.49 -12.26 -1.36
N LEU A 289 25.81 -11.89 -2.44
CA LEU A 289 24.41 -11.45 -2.37
C LEU A 289 23.51 -12.56 -1.79
N LYS A 290 22.66 -12.20 -0.82
CA LYS A 290 21.64 -13.13 -0.28
C LYS A 290 20.67 -13.56 -1.36
N GLN A 291 20.30 -12.64 -2.25
CA GLN A 291 19.32 -12.83 -3.32
C GLN A 291 19.88 -12.37 -4.69
N PRO A 292 20.65 -13.24 -5.39
CA PRO A 292 21.22 -12.89 -6.71
C PRO A 292 20.17 -12.53 -7.76
N GLN A 293 18.97 -13.12 -7.68
CA GLN A 293 17.87 -12.81 -8.61
C GLN A 293 17.44 -11.34 -8.58
N VAL A 294 17.48 -10.70 -7.40
CA VAL A 294 17.16 -9.27 -7.24
C VAL A 294 18.15 -8.42 -8.03
N PHE A 295 19.45 -8.69 -7.87
CA PHE A 295 20.50 -7.97 -8.59
C PHE A 295 20.39 -8.16 -10.10
N HIS A 296 20.21 -9.38 -10.60
CA HIS A 296 20.07 -9.62 -12.04
C HIS A 296 18.87 -8.90 -12.65
N SER A 297 17.72 -8.90 -11.96
CA SER A 297 16.51 -8.22 -12.41
C SER A 297 16.70 -6.69 -12.47
N LEU A 298 17.29 -6.11 -11.43
CA LEU A 298 17.60 -4.67 -11.38
C LEU A 298 18.65 -4.26 -12.43
N ALA A 299 19.71 -5.07 -12.61
CA ALA A 299 20.74 -4.82 -13.63
C ALA A 299 20.12 -4.78 -15.05
N LYS A 300 19.28 -5.77 -15.37
CA LYS A 300 18.53 -5.79 -16.64
C LYS A 300 17.66 -4.55 -16.81
N ALA A 301 16.97 -4.10 -15.75
CA ALA A 301 16.16 -2.89 -15.80
C ALA A 301 16.99 -1.63 -16.06
N ARG A 302 18.18 -1.51 -15.44
CA ARG A 302 19.12 -0.39 -15.67
C ARG A 302 19.65 -0.36 -17.10
N GLU A 303 19.97 -1.52 -17.68
CA GLU A 303 20.41 -1.61 -19.08
C GLU A 303 19.33 -1.14 -20.06
N VAL A 304 18.09 -1.57 -19.85
CA VAL A 304 16.95 -1.15 -20.69
C VAL A 304 16.71 0.36 -20.57
N GLN A 305 16.86 0.95 -19.39
CA GLN A 305 16.70 2.39 -19.21
C GLN A 305 17.80 3.19 -19.95
N LYS A 306 19.05 2.73 -19.90
CA LYS A 306 20.16 3.34 -20.66
C LYS A 306 19.95 3.27 -22.16
N GLY A 307 19.44 2.14 -22.68
CA GLY A 307 19.14 1.96 -24.10
C GLY A 307 18.00 2.83 -24.64
N ASN A 308 17.11 3.34 -23.77
CA ASN A 308 15.97 4.19 -24.13
C ASN A 308 16.25 5.70 -24.03
N THR A 309 17.46 6.12 -23.67
CA THR A 309 17.81 7.54 -23.61
C THR A 309 18.21 7.99 -25.02
N PRO A 310 17.47 8.92 -25.68
CA PRO A 310 17.86 9.42 -27.00
C PRO A 310 19.22 10.14 -26.90
N ALA A 311 20.11 9.83 -27.85
CA ALA A 311 21.44 10.42 -27.96
C ALA A 311 21.40 11.92 -28.30
#